data_AF-A0A7X9G4M8-F1
#
_entry.id   AF-A0A7X9G4M8-F1
#
_cell.length_a   1.000
_cell.length_b   1.000
_cell.length_c   1.000
_cell.angle_alpha   90.00
_cell.angle_beta   90.00
_cell.angle_gamma   90.00
#
_symmetry.space_group_name_H-M   'P 1'
#
loop_
_entity.id
_entity.type
_entity.pdbx_description
1 polymer ?
#
loop_
_entity_poly.entity_id
_entity_poly.type
_entity_poly.pdbx_seq_one_letter_code
_entity_poly.pdbx_strand_id
1 'polypeptide(L)'
;MTGSAMIIAVLAAMLVLGNARAQTTPAAAAPAPAVSAAAVEKAVQLVQQDAFAAVREKYPQINPNDVVAFHRQYAPDLLAEWERRCREEATSAKAYFLLLADNFAAIDALRKDDPEEYERQIRQQQTESQVRSLSRQIQALAVEEDAGDDPHRLQTRQRLKLELKHLLEKNFDESQQRQMIEINRLEAEMRNLRRLADERAANRRLILGQRFYILTGDMWPEEDQHDQPHD
;
A
#
# COMPACT_ATOMS: atom_id res chain seq x y z
N MET A 1 7.02 2.68 19.43
CA MET A 1 7.36 1.98 18.17
C MET A 1 6.41 0.82 18.00
N THR A 2 5.26 1.06 17.38
CA THR A 2 4.21 0.05 17.15
C THR A 2 3.55 0.39 15.83
N GLY A 3 3.77 -0.41 14.80
CA GLY A 3 3.11 -0.22 13.52
C GLY A 3 3.95 -0.68 12.34
N SER A 4 4.07 -1.99 12.16
CA SER A 4 4.46 -2.55 10.85
C SER A 4 4.03 -4.01 10.66
N ALA A 5 2.98 -4.44 11.36
CA ALA A 5 2.51 -5.82 11.28
C ALA A 5 0.98 -5.89 11.34
N MET A 6 0.28 -5.25 10.40
CA MET A 6 -1.17 -5.48 10.27
C MET A 6 -1.78 -5.09 8.92
N ILE A 7 -1.17 -5.44 7.79
CA ILE A 7 -1.84 -5.28 6.46
C ILE A 7 -1.57 -6.50 5.56
N ILE A 8 -1.70 -7.72 6.07
CA ILE A 8 -1.82 -8.93 5.23
C ILE A 8 -2.72 -9.95 5.95
N ALA A 9 -4.03 -9.72 6.03
CA ALA A 9 -5.04 -10.77 6.34
C ALA A 9 -6.48 -10.21 6.41
N VAL A 10 -7.14 -9.88 5.28
CA VAL A 10 -8.62 -9.68 5.29
C VAL A 10 -9.33 -10.17 4.00
N LEU A 11 -8.79 -11.12 3.23
CA LEU A 11 -9.49 -11.61 2.02
C LEU A 11 -9.55 -13.14 1.91
N ALA A 12 -9.82 -13.80 3.05
CA ALA A 12 -10.04 -15.25 3.09
C ALA A 12 -11.08 -15.62 4.17
N ALA A 13 -12.33 -15.17 4.01
CA ALA A 13 -13.47 -15.78 4.68
C ALA A 13 -14.77 -15.22 4.10
N MET A 14 -15.36 -15.93 3.13
CA MET A 14 -16.82 -16.06 2.92
C MET A 14 -17.06 -17.01 1.73
N LEU A 15 -16.61 -18.25 1.90
CA LEU A 15 -17.15 -19.37 1.14
C LEU A 15 -17.69 -20.37 2.16
N VAL A 16 -18.86 -20.93 1.87
CA VAL A 16 -19.63 -21.93 2.62
C VAL A 16 -20.65 -21.35 3.61
N LEU A 17 -21.88 -21.14 3.13
CA LEU A 17 -23.05 -21.73 3.79
C LEU A 17 -24.06 -22.17 2.72
N GLY A 18 -24.51 -23.41 2.86
CA GLY A 18 -25.21 -24.18 1.83
C GLY A 18 -26.73 -24.03 1.76
N ASN A 19 -27.25 -24.55 0.64
CA ASN A 19 -28.53 -25.20 0.39
C ASN A 19 -29.79 -24.81 1.20
N ALA A 20 -30.75 -24.22 0.48
CA ALA A 20 -32.15 -24.63 0.55
C ALA A 20 -32.79 -24.48 -0.84
N ARG A 21 -32.89 -25.57 -1.60
CA ARG A 21 -33.55 -25.63 -2.89
C ARG A 21 -35.04 -25.88 -2.65
N ALA A 22 -35.83 -24.82 -2.55
CA ALA A 22 -37.29 -24.92 -2.64
C ALA A 22 -37.69 -24.95 -4.12
N GLN A 23 -38.22 -26.09 -4.56
CA GLN A 23 -38.87 -26.23 -5.86
C GLN A 23 -40.23 -25.54 -5.79
N THR A 24 -40.37 -24.42 -6.47
CA THR A 24 -41.68 -23.87 -6.85
C THR A 24 -41.75 -23.77 -8.37
N THR A 25 -42.80 -24.38 -8.91
CA THR A 25 -43.22 -24.47 -10.31
C THR A 25 -43.15 -23.12 -11.05
N PRO A 26 -42.89 -23.12 -12.37
CA PRO A 26 -42.76 -21.89 -13.13
C PRO A 26 -44.15 -21.31 -13.41
N ALA A 27 -44.51 -20.26 -12.69
CA ALA A 27 -45.54 -19.34 -13.16
C ALA A 27 -44.95 -18.54 -14.33
N ALA A 28 -45.66 -18.51 -15.45
CA ALA A 28 -45.26 -17.80 -16.66
C ALA A 28 -44.89 -16.35 -16.34
N ALA A 29 -43.59 -16.06 -16.34
CA ALA A 29 -43.08 -14.71 -16.17
C ALA A 29 -43.31 -13.93 -17.46
N ALA A 30 -44.09 -12.85 -17.36
CA ALA A 30 -44.10 -11.80 -18.35
C ALA A 30 -42.65 -11.32 -18.62
N PRO A 31 -42.32 -10.92 -19.86
CA PRO A 31 -40.96 -10.52 -20.19
C PRO A 31 -40.55 -9.34 -19.30
N ALA A 32 -39.47 -9.54 -18.54
CA ALA A 32 -38.85 -8.47 -17.78
C ALA A 32 -38.54 -7.29 -18.72
N PRO A 33 -38.78 -6.03 -18.30
CA PRO A 33 -38.51 -4.89 -19.14
C PRO A 33 -37.02 -4.87 -19.47
N ALA A 34 -36.68 -4.82 -20.76
CA ALA A 34 -35.32 -4.62 -21.21
C ALA A 34 -34.80 -3.31 -20.62
N VAL A 35 -33.92 -3.40 -19.61
CA VAL A 35 -33.26 -2.23 -19.04
C VAL A 35 -32.46 -1.59 -20.17
N SER A 36 -32.87 -0.41 -20.61
CA SER A 36 -32.19 0.29 -21.71
C SER A 36 -30.74 0.58 -21.33
N ALA A 37 -29.82 0.54 -22.29
CA ALA A 37 -28.41 0.88 -22.07
C ALA A 37 -28.24 2.25 -21.39
N ALA A 38 -29.09 3.22 -21.74
CA ALA A 38 -29.13 4.55 -21.11
C ALA A 38 -29.46 4.51 -19.61
N ALA A 39 -30.31 3.58 -19.16
CA ALA A 39 -30.63 3.41 -17.74
C ALA A 39 -29.46 2.81 -16.96
N VAL A 40 -28.71 1.89 -17.58
CA VAL A 40 -27.49 1.31 -16.99
C VAL A 40 -26.40 2.38 -16.85
N GLU A 41 -26.17 3.19 -17.88
CA GLU A 41 -25.20 4.29 -17.83
C GLU A 41 -25.54 5.30 -16.73
N LYS A 42 -26.83 5.64 -16.57
CA LYS A 42 -27.28 6.55 -15.51
C LYS A 42 -27.07 5.95 -14.11
N ALA A 43 -27.29 4.66 -13.94
CA ALA A 43 -27.02 3.97 -12.67
C ALA A 43 -25.51 3.99 -12.34
N VAL A 44 -24.65 3.71 -13.32
CA VAL A 44 -23.18 3.79 -13.17
C VAL A 44 -22.75 5.20 -12.74
N GLN A 45 -23.28 6.24 -13.38
CA GLN A 45 -22.98 7.63 -13.03
C GLN A 45 -23.37 7.97 -11.58
N LEU A 46 -24.53 7.49 -11.11
CA LEU A 46 -24.95 7.68 -9.72
C LEU A 46 -24.00 7.00 -8.73
N VAL A 47 -23.54 5.78 -9.03
CA VAL A 47 -22.56 5.07 -8.20
C VAL A 47 -21.23 5.83 -8.13
N GLN A 48 -20.75 6.35 -9.28
CA GLN A 48 -19.53 7.16 -9.32
C GLN A 48 -19.68 8.47 -8.53
N GLN A 49 -20.82 9.13 -8.64
CA GLN A 49 -21.10 10.36 -7.89
C GLN A 49 -21.11 10.12 -6.37
N ASP A 50 -21.72 9.02 -5.91
CA ASP A 50 -21.70 8.66 -4.48
C ASP A 50 -20.29 8.33 -3.98
N ALA A 51 -19.49 7.62 -4.78
CA ALA A 51 -18.08 7.37 -4.47
C ALA A 51 -17.28 8.68 -4.37
N PHE A 52 -17.51 9.62 -5.28
CA PHE A 52 -16.85 10.92 -5.27
C PHE A 52 -17.27 11.77 -4.07
N ALA A 53 -18.56 11.75 -3.72
CA ALA A 53 -19.07 12.43 -2.54
C ALA A 53 -18.40 11.91 -1.26
N ALA A 54 -18.26 10.59 -1.12
CA ALA A 54 -17.59 9.98 0.04
C ALA A 54 -16.09 10.34 0.13
N VAL A 55 -15.39 10.45 -1.00
CA VAL A 55 -14.00 10.93 -0.99
C VAL A 55 -13.93 12.39 -0.53
N ARG A 56 -14.82 13.27 -1.02
CA ARG A 56 -14.86 14.67 -0.58
C ARG A 56 -15.19 14.81 0.91
N GLU A 57 -16.03 13.92 1.44
CA GLU A 57 -16.36 13.88 2.87
C GLU A 57 -15.16 13.44 3.72
N LYS A 58 -14.46 12.36 3.32
CA LYS A 58 -13.31 11.82 4.05
C LYS A 58 -12.04 12.68 3.91
N TYR A 59 -11.82 13.25 2.73
CA TYR A 59 -10.64 14.03 2.36
C TYR A 59 -11.04 15.37 1.73
N PRO A 60 -11.43 16.37 2.54
CA PRO A 60 -11.93 17.66 2.04
C PRO A 60 -10.97 18.41 1.10
N GLN A 61 -9.67 18.21 1.30
CA GLN A 61 -8.58 18.80 0.52
C GLN A 61 -8.23 18.04 -0.76
N ILE A 62 -8.80 16.85 -1.00
CA ILE A 62 -8.52 16.02 -2.18
C ILE A 62 -9.67 16.14 -3.18
N ASN A 63 -9.34 16.44 -4.44
CA ASN A 63 -10.31 16.35 -5.53
C ASN A 63 -10.40 14.89 -6.00
N PRO A 64 -11.59 14.25 -6.01
CA PRO A 64 -11.74 12.87 -6.49
C PRO A 64 -11.23 12.66 -7.92
N ASN A 65 -11.24 13.70 -8.76
CA ASN A 65 -10.69 13.63 -10.11
C ASN A 65 -9.17 13.42 -10.13
N ASP A 66 -8.46 13.91 -9.12
CA ASP A 66 -7.00 13.72 -9.00
C ASP A 66 -6.68 12.28 -8.64
N VAL A 67 -7.52 11.64 -7.80
CA VAL A 67 -7.44 10.20 -7.52
C VAL A 67 -7.59 9.39 -8.81
N VAL A 68 -8.57 9.74 -9.66
CA VAL A 68 -8.78 9.08 -10.95
C VAL A 68 -7.61 9.31 -11.89
N ALA A 69 -7.11 10.55 -12.00
CA ALA A 69 -5.97 10.88 -12.86
C ALA A 69 -4.70 10.13 -12.45
N PHE A 70 -4.43 10.09 -11.14
CA PHE A 70 -3.30 9.35 -10.57
C PHE A 70 -3.35 7.86 -10.93
N HIS A 71 -4.48 7.20 -10.67
CA HIS A 71 -4.61 5.77 -10.95
C HIS A 71 -4.60 5.49 -12.45
N ARG A 72 -5.19 6.37 -13.27
CA ARG A 72 -5.10 6.24 -14.73
C ARG A 72 -3.65 6.24 -15.22
N GLN A 73 -2.78 7.03 -14.61
CA GLN A 73 -1.38 7.14 -15.02
C GLN A 73 -0.51 6.02 -14.46
N TYR A 74 -0.71 5.62 -13.20
CA TYR A 74 0.24 4.76 -12.48
C TYR A 74 -0.29 3.36 -12.17
N ALA A 75 -1.60 3.15 -12.12
CA ALA A 75 -2.25 1.85 -11.91
C ALA A 75 -3.60 1.74 -12.63
N PRO A 76 -3.60 1.81 -13.98
CA PRO A 76 -4.83 1.80 -14.78
C PRO A 76 -5.65 0.53 -14.56
N ASP A 77 -4.97 -0.53 -14.15
CA ASP A 77 -5.49 -1.86 -13.90
C ASP A 77 -6.45 -1.89 -12.68
N LEU A 78 -6.21 -1.02 -11.68
CA LEU A 78 -7.08 -0.82 -10.52
C LEU A 78 -8.27 0.09 -10.87
N LEU A 79 -8.05 1.11 -11.70
CA LEU A 79 -9.13 1.99 -12.14
C LEU A 79 -10.15 1.22 -13.00
N ALA A 80 -9.67 0.36 -13.90
CA ALA A 80 -10.54 -0.53 -14.70
C ALA A 80 -11.37 -1.48 -13.82
N GLU A 81 -10.79 -1.98 -12.72
CA GLU A 81 -11.50 -2.81 -11.74
C GLU A 81 -12.60 -2.02 -11.01
N TRP A 82 -12.34 -0.76 -10.66
CA TRP A 82 -13.38 0.12 -10.12
C TRP A 82 -14.51 0.38 -11.13
N GLU A 83 -14.17 0.67 -12.38
CA GLU A 83 -15.16 0.88 -13.46
C GLU A 83 -16.00 -0.38 -13.74
N ARG A 84 -15.41 -1.57 -13.61
CA ARG A 84 -16.14 -2.85 -13.64
C ARG A 84 -17.11 -2.95 -12.47
N ARG A 85 -16.66 -2.69 -11.24
CA ARG A 85 -17.53 -2.72 -10.04
C ARG A 85 -18.66 -1.71 -10.11
N CYS A 86 -18.46 -0.54 -10.71
CA CYS A 86 -19.55 0.42 -10.89
C CYS A 86 -20.69 -0.14 -11.76
N ARG A 87 -20.40 -1.08 -12.66
CA ARG A 87 -21.38 -1.76 -13.52
C ARG A 87 -22.00 -2.99 -12.86
N GLU A 88 -21.20 -3.74 -12.10
CA GLU A 88 -21.57 -5.09 -11.64
C GLU A 88 -21.93 -5.15 -10.14
N GLU A 89 -21.32 -4.29 -9.32
CA GLU A 89 -21.36 -4.36 -7.85
C GLU A 89 -21.40 -2.95 -7.22
N ALA A 90 -22.51 -2.23 -7.41
CA ALA A 90 -22.68 -0.85 -6.95
C ALA A 90 -22.29 -0.63 -5.47
N THR A 91 -22.65 -1.57 -4.58
CA THR A 91 -22.35 -1.48 -3.14
C THR A 91 -20.85 -1.58 -2.84
N SER A 92 -20.10 -2.39 -3.60
CA SER A 92 -18.66 -2.60 -3.36
C SER A 92 -17.81 -1.52 -4.04
N ALA A 93 -18.32 -0.91 -5.12
CA ALA A 93 -17.62 0.11 -5.90
C ALA A 93 -17.21 1.34 -5.07
N LYS A 94 -18.09 1.80 -4.16
CA LYS A 94 -17.83 2.93 -3.25
C LYS A 94 -16.65 2.65 -2.32
N ALA A 95 -16.70 1.51 -1.62
CA ALA A 95 -15.65 1.11 -0.69
C ALA A 95 -14.31 0.92 -1.41
N TYR A 96 -14.34 0.35 -2.61
CA TYR A 96 -13.15 0.20 -3.43
C TYR A 96 -12.55 1.54 -3.86
N PHE A 97 -13.37 2.52 -4.26
CA PHE A 97 -12.86 3.85 -4.60
C PHE A 97 -12.26 4.59 -3.40
N LEU A 98 -12.84 4.41 -2.21
CA LEU A 98 -12.24 4.95 -0.98
C LEU A 98 -10.86 4.33 -0.72
N LEU A 99 -10.66 3.03 -0.97
CA LEU A 99 -9.34 2.42 -0.86
C LEU A 99 -8.33 3.03 -1.84
N LEU A 100 -8.74 3.35 -3.07
CA LEU A 100 -7.90 4.06 -4.03
C LEU A 100 -7.57 5.47 -3.55
N ALA A 101 -8.54 6.17 -2.97
CA ALA A 101 -8.32 7.49 -2.38
C ALA A 101 -7.36 7.44 -1.18
N ASP A 102 -7.46 6.41 -0.34
CA ASP A 102 -6.56 6.20 0.80
C ASP A 102 -5.11 6.00 0.33
N ASN A 103 -4.91 5.17 -0.70
CA ASN A 103 -3.61 4.96 -1.32
C ASN A 103 -3.06 6.25 -1.94
N PHE A 104 -3.88 6.96 -2.71
CA PHE A 104 -3.52 8.25 -3.29
C PHE A 104 -3.10 9.25 -2.21
N ALA A 105 -3.91 9.41 -1.15
CA ALA A 105 -3.63 10.37 -0.08
C ALA A 105 -2.32 10.05 0.66
N ALA A 106 -2.05 8.76 0.91
CA ALA A 106 -0.82 8.32 1.55
C ALA A 106 0.42 8.64 0.69
N ILE A 107 0.33 8.43 -0.63
CA ILE A 107 1.44 8.73 -1.54
C ILE A 107 1.58 10.25 -1.75
N ASP A 108 0.48 10.97 -1.96
CA ASP A 108 0.45 12.41 -2.23
C ASP A 108 1.06 13.23 -1.09
N ALA A 109 0.87 12.80 0.15
CA ALA A 109 1.47 13.42 1.34
C ALA A 109 3.02 13.47 1.26
N LEU A 110 3.65 12.46 0.66
CA LEU A 110 5.11 12.37 0.52
C LEU A 110 5.64 13.36 -0.52
N ARG A 111 4.81 13.83 -1.46
CA ARG A 111 5.29 14.62 -2.61
C ARG A 111 6.10 15.85 -2.22
N LYS A 112 5.77 16.48 -1.09
CA LYS A 112 6.48 17.68 -0.60
C LYS A 112 7.54 17.34 0.44
N ASP A 113 7.23 16.39 1.33
CA ASP A 113 8.05 16.12 2.51
C ASP A 113 9.22 15.17 2.21
N ASP A 114 9.02 14.23 1.29
CA ASP A 114 10.03 13.27 0.83
C ASP A 114 9.81 12.91 -0.66
N PRO A 115 10.33 13.74 -1.58
CA PRO A 115 10.15 13.53 -3.02
C PRO A 115 10.77 12.22 -3.53
N GLU A 116 11.85 11.74 -2.93
CA GLU A 116 12.50 10.49 -3.33
C GLU A 116 11.63 9.27 -2.98
N GLU A 117 11.05 9.28 -1.78
CA GLU A 117 10.12 8.25 -1.33
C GLU A 117 8.81 8.31 -2.13
N TYR A 118 8.33 9.51 -2.47
CA TYR A 118 7.20 9.68 -3.40
C TYR A 118 7.48 8.99 -4.74
N GLU A 119 8.59 9.31 -5.41
CA GLU A 119 8.95 8.67 -6.68
C GLU A 119 9.13 7.15 -6.55
N ARG A 120 9.63 6.69 -5.40
CA ARG A 120 9.74 5.26 -5.09
C ARG A 120 8.36 4.59 -5.06
N GLN A 121 7.41 5.16 -4.33
CA GLN A 121 6.05 4.63 -4.23
C GLN A 121 5.34 4.62 -5.59
N ILE A 122 5.54 5.65 -6.41
CA ILE A 122 5.04 5.69 -7.79
C ILE A 122 5.59 4.54 -8.62
N ARG A 123 6.92 4.33 -8.60
CA ARG A 123 7.55 3.22 -9.35
C ARG A 123 7.04 1.87 -8.88
N GLN A 124 6.89 1.69 -7.57
CA GLN A 124 6.33 0.47 -6.99
C GLN A 124 4.89 0.23 -7.50
N GLN A 125 4.03 1.25 -7.46
CA GLN A 125 2.66 1.17 -7.94
C GLN A 125 2.59 0.76 -9.42
N GLN A 126 3.46 1.32 -10.26
CA GLN A 126 3.57 0.96 -11.68
C GLN A 126 4.00 -0.49 -11.89
N THR A 127 5.02 -0.95 -11.16
CA THR A 127 5.49 -2.33 -11.25
C THR A 127 4.41 -3.32 -10.81
N GLU A 128 3.70 -3.04 -9.72
CA GLU A 128 2.60 -3.89 -9.27
C GLU A 128 1.44 -3.92 -10.28
N SER A 129 1.12 -2.78 -10.91
CA SER A 129 0.14 -2.71 -12.00
C SER A 129 0.57 -3.57 -13.19
N GLN A 130 1.85 -3.52 -13.59
CA GLN A 130 2.39 -4.36 -14.66
C GLN A 130 2.29 -5.85 -14.31
N VAL A 131 2.66 -6.24 -13.08
CA VAL A 131 2.52 -7.64 -12.60
C VAL A 131 1.08 -8.12 -12.68
N ARG A 132 0.12 -7.33 -12.19
CA ARG A 132 -1.32 -7.67 -12.25
C ARG A 132 -1.82 -7.77 -13.69
N SER A 133 -1.41 -6.85 -14.56
CA SER A 133 -1.79 -6.85 -15.99
C SER A 133 -1.26 -8.09 -16.71
N LEU A 134 0.04 -8.39 -16.58
CA LEU A 134 0.66 -9.59 -17.18
C LEU A 134 0.01 -10.87 -16.66
N SER A 135 -0.26 -10.95 -15.35
CA SER A 135 -0.93 -12.10 -14.75
C SER A 135 -2.31 -12.34 -15.34
N ARG A 136 -3.12 -11.28 -15.51
CA ARG A 136 -4.45 -11.36 -16.14
C ARG A 136 -4.36 -11.79 -17.61
N GLN A 137 -3.41 -11.25 -18.37
CA GLN A 137 -3.20 -11.64 -19.76
C GLN A 137 -2.81 -13.13 -19.89
N ILE A 138 -1.92 -13.61 -19.01
CA ILE A 138 -1.52 -15.03 -18.97
C ILE A 138 -2.73 -15.92 -18.64
N GLN A 139 -3.57 -15.51 -17.70
CA GLN A 139 -4.78 -16.25 -17.32
C GLN A 139 -5.82 -16.29 -18.44
N ALA A 140 -6.08 -15.16 -19.11
CA ALA A 140 -6.99 -15.10 -20.26
C ALA A 140 -6.54 -16.06 -21.37
N LEU A 141 -5.24 -16.06 -21.68
CA LEU A 141 -4.62 -16.99 -22.63
C LEU A 141 -4.54 -18.44 -22.14
N ALA A 142 -4.92 -18.76 -20.91
CA ALA A 142 -5.02 -20.13 -20.40
C ALA A 142 -6.47 -20.64 -20.41
N VAL A 143 -7.46 -19.79 -20.15
CA VAL A 143 -8.88 -20.17 -20.17
C VAL A 143 -9.35 -20.57 -21.58
N GLU A 144 -8.83 -19.92 -22.61
CA GLU A 144 -9.20 -20.23 -23.99
C GLU A 144 -8.58 -21.55 -24.49
N GLU A 145 -7.82 -22.31 -23.68
CA GLU A 145 -6.96 -23.46 -24.10
C GLU A 145 -7.83 -24.67 -24.48
N ASP A 146 -9.04 -24.73 -23.94
CA ASP A 146 -10.08 -25.71 -24.31
C ASP A 146 -10.66 -25.49 -25.72
N ALA A 147 -10.34 -24.38 -26.42
CA ALA A 147 -10.87 -24.06 -27.74
C ALA A 147 -9.95 -24.42 -28.93
N GLY A 148 -8.74 -24.94 -28.67
CA GLY A 148 -7.81 -25.44 -29.69
C GLY A 148 -6.35 -24.98 -29.49
N ASP A 149 -5.42 -25.87 -29.83
CA ASP A 149 -3.96 -25.65 -29.81
C ASP A 149 -3.53 -24.64 -30.89
N ASP A 150 -3.75 -23.35 -30.65
CA ASP A 150 -3.14 -22.28 -31.47
C ASP A 150 -1.66 -22.08 -31.06
N PRO A 151 -0.68 -22.46 -31.92
CA PRO A 151 0.74 -22.33 -31.61
C PRO A 151 1.18 -20.89 -31.38
N HIS A 152 0.55 -19.91 -32.04
CA HIS A 152 0.86 -18.49 -31.82
C HIS A 152 0.45 -18.05 -30.41
N ARG A 153 -0.67 -18.56 -29.92
CA ARG A 153 -1.15 -18.28 -28.57
C ARG A 153 -0.26 -18.88 -27.50
N LEU A 154 0.19 -20.11 -27.70
CA LEU A 154 1.13 -20.78 -26.80
C LEU A 154 2.47 -20.01 -26.71
N GLN A 155 3.01 -19.57 -27.86
CA GLN A 155 4.22 -18.74 -27.90
C GLN A 155 4.02 -17.41 -27.16
N THR A 156 2.89 -16.73 -27.41
CA THR A 156 2.56 -15.47 -26.72
C THR A 156 2.48 -15.66 -25.21
N ARG A 157 1.82 -16.74 -24.74
CA ARG A 157 1.72 -17.08 -23.32
C ARG A 157 3.09 -17.35 -22.70
N GLN A 158 3.97 -18.09 -23.39
CA GLN A 158 5.34 -18.34 -22.92
C GLN A 158 6.16 -17.05 -22.81
N ARG A 159 6.06 -16.16 -23.80
CA ARG A 159 6.72 -14.85 -23.77
C ARG A 159 6.28 -14.04 -22.55
N LEU A 160 4.97 -13.93 -22.31
CA LEU A 160 4.43 -13.18 -21.17
C LEU A 160 4.85 -13.79 -19.83
N LYS A 161 4.95 -15.13 -19.74
CA LYS A 161 5.46 -15.82 -18.54
C LYS A 161 6.93 -15.45 -18.26
N LEU A 162 7.77 -15.40 -19.29
CA LEU A 162 9.18 -14.99 -19.15
C LEU A 162 9.30 -13.52 -18.76
N GLU A 163 8.48 -12.65 -19.34
CA GLU A 163 8.42 -11.23 -18.99
C GLU A 163 7.99 -11.03 -17.53
N LEU A 164 6.93 -11.72 -17.09
CA LEU A 164 6.49 -11.71 -15.70
C LEU A 164 7.58 -12.24 -14.75
N LYS A 165 8.25 -13.34 -15.11
CA LYS A 165 9.36 -13.89 -14.34
C LYS A 165 10.46 -12.83 -14.14
N HIS A 166 10.91 -12.21 -15.24
CA HIS A 166 11.96 -11.20 -15.19
C HIS A 166 11.56 -9.99 -14.34
N LEU A 167 10.30 -9.54 -14.46
CA LEU A 167 9.78 -8.43 -13.67
C LEU A 167 9.75 -8.75 -12.16
N LEU A 168 9.37 -9.98 -11.79
CA LEU A 168 9.35 -10.43 -10.40
C LEU A 168 10.76 -10.56 -9.82
N GLU A 169 11.70 -11.13 -10.58
CA GLU A 169 13.11 -11.23 -10.19
C GLU A 169 13.70 -9.84 -9.95
N LYS A 170 13.50 -8.92 -10.89
CA LYS A 170 13.94 -7.53 -10.77
C LYS A 170 13.36 -6.84 -9.53
N ASN A 171 12.05 -6.97 -9.28
CA ASN A 171 11.41 -6.36 -8.11
C ASN A 171 11.97 -6.94 -6.80
N PHE A 172 12.18 -8.25 -6.76
CA PHE A 172 12.78 -8.93 -5.62
C PHE A 172 14.20 -8.41 -5.33
N ASP A 173 15.06 -8.34 -6.35
CA ASP A 173 16.44 -7.86 -6.20
C ASP A 173 16.47 -6.39 -5.75
N GLU A 174 15.63 -5.53 -6.32
CA GLU A 174 15.48 -4.14 -5.89
C GLU A 174 15.01 -4.04 -4.43
N SER A 175 14.08 -4.91 -4.01
CA SER A 175 13.64 -4.97 -2.61
C SER A 175 14.77 -5.40 -1.67
N GLN A 176 15.55 -6.41 -2.05
CA GLN A 176 16.69 -6.88 -1.26
C GLN A 176 17.76 -5.79 -1.13
N GLN A 177 18.09 -5.12 -2.23
CA GLN A 177 19.06 -4.03 -2.22
C GLN A 177 18.60 -2.88 -1.31
N ARG A 178 17.31 -2.52 -1.35
CA ARG A 178 16.73 -1.49 -0.47
C ARG A 178 16.81 -1.89 1.00
N GLN A 179 16.42 -3.11 1.34
CA GLN A 179 16.53 -3.62 2.71
C GLN A 179 17.97 -3.54 3.22
N MET A 180 18.95 -3.87 2.38
CA MET A 180 20.37 -3.77 2.73
C MET A 180 20.82 -2.32 2.98
N ILE A 181 20.37 -1.37 2.15
CA ILE A 181 20.68 0.06 2.35
C ILE A 181 20.11 0.55 3.68
N GLU A 182 18.86 0.20 4.00
CA GLU A 182 18.21 0.61 5.25
C GLU A 182 18.89 -0.01 6.47
N ILE A 183 19.27 -1.29 6.41
CA ILE A 183 20.05 -1.94 7.47
C ILE A 183 21.36 -1.18 7.71
N ASN A 184 22.10 -0.85 6.64
CA ASN A 184 23.36 -0.11 6.75
C ASN A 184 23.16 1.29 7.36
N ARG A 185 22.07 1.97 7.02
CA ARG A 185 21.68 3.25 7.62
C ARG A 185 21.42 3.10 9.12
N LEU A 186 20.58 2.14 9.50
CA LEU A 186 20.23 1.89 10.90
C LEU A 186 21.46 1.49 11.73
N GLU A 187 22.37 0.69 11.17
CA GLU A 187 23.65 0.36 11.82
C GLU A 187 24.55 1.59 12.01
N ALA A 188 24.55 2.52 11.05
CA ALA A 188 25.27 3.79 11.20
C ALA A 188 24.65 4.67 12.30
N GLU A 189 23.33 4.78 12.34
CA GLU A 189 22.61 5.52 13.39
C GLU A 189 22.86 4.90 14.78
N MET A 190 22.81 3.58 14.90
CA MET A 190 23.11 2.85 16.14
C MET A 190 24.55 3.08 16.61
N ARG A 191 25.53 3.05 15.70
CA ARG A 191 26.93 3.38 16.03
C ARG A 191 27.07 4.81 16.53
N ASN A 192 26.37 5.76 15.92
CA ASN A 192 26.39 7.16 16.35
C ASN A 192 25.75 7.35 17.74
N LEU A 193 24.59 6.71 17.99
CA LEU A 193 23.94 6.74 19.31
C LEU A 193 24.83 6.16 20.39
N ARG A 194 25.53 5.06 20.10
CA ARG A 194 26.50 4.46 21.03
C ARG A 194 27.64 5.41 21.34
N ARG A 195 28.23 6.04 20.30
CA ARG A 195 29.26 7.08 20.47
C ARG A 195 28.77 8.23 21.36
N LEU A 196 27.56 8.74 21.13
CA LEU A 196 26.97 9.80 21.95
C LEU A 196 26.76 9.37 23.41
N ALA A 197 26.38 8.11 23.64
CA ALA A 197 26.25 7.56 24.99
C ALA A 197 27.61 7.46 25.70
N ASP A 198 28.64 6.99 25.01
CA ASP A 198 30.01 6.91 25.53
C ASP A 198 30.59 8.30 25.82
N GLU A 199 30.36 9.28 24.93
CA GLU A 199 30.73 10.69 25.16
C GLU A 199 30.02 11.30 26.37
N ARG A 200 28.74 10.97 26.56
CA ARG A 200 27.97 11.43 27.72
C ARG A 200 28.46 10.78 29.02
N ALA A 201 28.84 9.51 28.97
CA ALA A 201 29.41 8.80 30.11
C ALA A 201 30.79 9.35 30.48
N ALA A 202 31.65 9.60 29.50
CA ALA A 202 32.97 10.23 29.71
C ALA A 202 32.84 11.64 30.31
N ASN A 203 31.85 12.41 29.85
CA ASN A 203 31.58 13.77 30.33
C ASN A 203 30.64 13.81 31.56
N ARG A 204 30.37 12.66 32.21
CA ARG A 204 29.38 12.57 33.29
C ARG A 204 29.61 13.61 34.39
N ARG A 205 30.85 13.75 34.88
CA ARG A 205 31.18 14.67 35.98
C ARG A 205 30.95 16.14 35.58
N LEU A 206 31.35 16.50 34.36
CA LEU A 206 31.11 17.84 33.81
C LEU A 206 29.61 18.13 33.68
N ILE A 207 28.85 17.21 33.09
CA ILE A 207 27.40 17.35 32.87
C ILE A 207 26.65 17.46 34.21
N LEU A 208 26.98 16.60 35.17
CA LEU A 208 26.38 16.65 36.50
C LEU A 208 26.78 17.93 37.24
N GLY A 209 28.04 18.36 37.11
CA GLY A 209 28.53 19.58 37.74
C GLY A 209 27.87 20.84 37.21
N GLN A 210 27.74 20.97 35.89
CA GLN A 210 26.99 22.07 35.27
C GLN A 210 25.54 22.08 35.73
N ARG A 211 24.89 20.91 35.78
CA ARG A 211 23.49 20.81 36.20
C ARG A 211 23.29 21.14 37.67
N PHE A 212 24.21 20.74 38.54
CA PHE A 212 24.22 21.11 39.94
C PHE A 212 24.35 22.62 40.11
N TYR A 213 25.35 23.23 39.46
CA TYR A 213 25.55 24.68 39.50
C TYR A 213 24.32 25.48 39.06
N ILE A 214 23.65 25.06 37.99
CA ILE A 214 22.40 25.71 37.53
C ILE A 214 21.29 25.63 38.60
N LEU A 215 21.23 24.54 39.37
CA LEU A 215 20.16 24.31 40.33
C LEU A 215 20.43 24.92 41.71
N THR A 216 21.70 24.98 42.14
CA THR A 216 22.07 25.38 43.49
C THR A 216 22.80 26.73 43.54
N GLY A 217 23.43 27.15 42.44
CA GLY A 217 24.34 28.30 42.39
C GLY A 217 25.76 27.98 42.88
N ASP A 218 26.00 26.76 43.36
CA ASP A 218 27.27 26.32 43.95
C ASP A 218 28.04 25.35 43.03
N MET A 219 29.36 25.29 43.18
CA MET A 219 30.20 24.35 42.41
C MET A 219 29.99 22.90 42.90
N TRP A 220 30.11 21.94 41.97
CA TRP A 220 29.99 20.51 42.30
C TRP A 220 31.01 20.11 43.37
N PRO A 221 30.60 19.46 44.46
CA PRO A 221 31.52 19.05 45.51
C PRO A 221 32.51 18.03 44.94
N GLU A 222 33.81 18.33 45.02
CA GLU A 222 34.83 17.33 44.73
C GLU A 222 34.83 16.32 45.87
N GLU A 223 34.68 15.03 45.56
CA GLU A 223 34.92 13.98 46.54
C GLU A 223 36.40 14.06 46.96
N ASP A 224 36.66 14.55 48.18
CA ASP A 224 37.98 14.52 48.79
C ASP A 224 38.50 13.08 48.77
N GLN A 225 39.68 12.87 48.18
CA GLN A 225 40.44 11.63 48.29
C GLN A 225 40.90 11.46 49.75
N HIS A 226 40.01 10.99 50.61
CA HIS A 226 40.35 10.50 51.95
C HIS A 226 40.22 8.97 51.98
N ASP A 227 41.15 8.32 51.29
CA ASP A 227 41.68 7.01 51.72
C ASP A 227 43.20 7.14 51.74
N GLN A 228 43.70 7.90 52.73
CA GLN A 228 45.05 7.69 53.22
C GLN A 228 45.02 6.40 54.06
N PRO A 229 45.83 5.37 53.77
CA PRO A 229 46.06 4.32 54.74
C PRO A 229 46.79 4.95 55.93
N HIS A 230 46.14 4.95 57.09
CA HIS A 230 46.83 5.18 58.35
C HIS A 230 47.74 3.98 58.62
N ASP A 231 49.05 4.28 58.68
CA ASP A 231 50.20 3.54 59.23
C ASP A 231 50.11 2.02 59.42
#